data_AF-C6W0Y9-F1
#
_entry.id   AF-C6W0Y9-F1
#
_cell.length_a   1.000
_cell.length_b   1.000
_cell.length_c   1.000
_cell.angle_alpha   90.00
_cell.angle_beta   90.00
_cell.angle_gamma   90.00
#
_symmetry.space_group_name_H-M   'P 1'
#
loop_
_entity.id
_entity.type
_entity.pdbx_description
1 polymer ?
#
loop_
_entity_poly.entity_id
_entity_poly.type
_entity_poly.pdbx_seq_one_letter_code
_entity_poly.pdbx_strand_id
1 'polypeptide(L)'
;MLSQLEEIKETLFKYFETRIDLFKIETRDKIERAVVMGIYAAILLGIGLTILILLVILLGTLLNEWLDSDYLGFVILLGVFILKLAIIIIWKETWIKLIRKIIVRFVSVKEE
;
A
#
# COMPACT_ATOMS: atom_id res chain seq x y z
N MET A 1 29.91 44.47 23.46
CA MET A 1 28.74 44.25 22.57
C MET A 1 28.99 43.13 21.56
N LEU A 2 30.17 43.03 20.94
CA LEU A 2 30.48 41.94 19.99
C LEU A 2 30.62 40.55 20.65
N SER A 3 31.15 40.46 21.88
CA SER A 3 31.31 39.19 22.61
C SER A 3 29.99 38.47 22.94
N GLN A 4 28.94 39.24 23.25
CA GLN A 4 27.62 38.71 23.59
C GLN A 4 26.90 38.12 22.36
N LEU A 5 27.15 38.69 21.17
CA LEU A 5 26.66 38.14 19.91
C LEU A 5 27.34 36.80 19.57
N GLU A 6 28.62 36.65 19.93
CA GLU A 6 29.38 35.42 19.74
C GLU A 6 28.88 34.30 20.65
N GLU A 7 28.63 34.58 21.93
CA GLU A 7 28.04 33.62 22.90
C GLU A 7 26.63 33.17 22.50
N ILE A 8 25.79 34.09 22.01
CA ILE A 8 24.43 33.75 21.54
C ILE A 8 24.50 32.87 20.28
N LYS A 9 25.39 33.20 19.34
CA LYS A 9 25.62 32.39 18.13
C LYS A 9 26.09 30.99 18.50
N GLU A 10 27.03 30.86 19.42
CA GLU A 10 27.59 29.57 19.83
C GLU A 10 26.56 28.70 20.56
N THR A 11 25.74 29.31 21.40
CA THR A 11 24.63 28.63 22.09
C THR A 11 23.54 28.17 21.11
N LEU A 12 23.18 29.02 20.14
CA LEU A 12 22.24 28.67 19.08
C LEU A 12 22.79 27.55 18.18
N PHE A 13 24.07 27.60 17.83
CA PHE A 13 24.71 26.53 17.05
C PHE A 13 24.68 25.20 17.78
N LYS A 14 25.03 25.16 19.08
CA LYS A 14 24.91 23.95 19.91
C LYS A 14 23.48 23.42 19.98
N TYR A 15 22.49 24.31 20.09
CA TYR A 15 21.09 23.91 20.12
C TYR A 15 20.63 23.33 18.76
N PHE A 16 21.02 23.97 17.66
CA PHE A 16 20.75 23.48 16.30
C PHE A 16 21.42 22.14 16.03
N GLU A 17 22.66 21.97 16.44
CA GLU A 17 23.40 20.72 16.33
C GLU A 17 22.70 19.59 17.09
N THR A 18 22.28 19.84 18.33
CA THR A 18 21.51 18.89 19.14
C THR A 18 20.16 18.54 18.51
N ARG A 19 19.45 19.54 17.95
CA ARG A 19 18.17 19.32 17.24
C ARG A 19 18.35 18.50 15.96
N ILE A 20 19.41 18.75 15.21
CA ILE A 20 19.74 18.00 13.98
C ILE A 20 20.09 16.55 14.32
N ASP A 21 20.86 16.33 15.38
CA ASP A 21 21.18 14.98 15.84
C ASP A 21 19.95 14.22 16.32
N LEU A 22 19.08 14.85 17.11
CA LEU A 22 17.80 14.27 17.51
C LEU A 22 16.92 13.93 16.30
N PHE A 23 16.84 14.83 15.32
CA PHE A 23 16.08 14.61 14.08
C PHE A 23 16.65 13.46 13.27
N LYS A 24 17.98 13.32 13.20
CA LYS A 24 18.67 12.22 12.50
C LYS A 24 18.39 10.87 13.16
N ILE A 25 18.35 10.82 14.50
CA ILE A 25 18.03 9.61 15.25
C ILE A 25 16.56 9.21 15.03
N GLU A 26 15.62 10.15 15.18
CA GLU A 26 14.18 9.89 15.00
C GLU A 26 13.85 9.51 13.55
N THR A 27 14.52 10.14 12.58
CA THR A 27 14.33 9.85 11.15
C THR A 27 14.89 8.48 10.79
N ARG A 28 16.03 8.08 11.36
CA ARG A 28 16.56 6.72 11.19
C ARG A 28 15.59 5.66 11.66
N ASP A 29 15.01 5.84 12.84
CA ASP A 29 14.09 4.87 13.43
C ASP A 29 12.78 4.77 12.63
N LYS A 30 12.27 5.89 12.12
CA LYS A 30 11.12 5.92 11.20
C LYS A 30 11.42 5.29 9.85
N ILE A 31 12.59 5.56 9.27
CA ILE A 31 13.01 4.97 7.99
C ILE A 31 13.19 3.46 8.16
N GLU A 32 13.86 3.02 9.21
CA GLU A 32 14.08 1.60 9.49
C GLU A 32 12.74 0.87 9.61
N ARG A 33 11.80 1.40 10.40
CA ARG A 33 10.46 0.84 10.55
C ARG A 33 9.70 0.81 9.22
N ALA A 34 9.76 1.89 8.43
CA ALA A 34 9.10 1.96 7.13
C ALA A 34 9.70 0.97 6.11
N VAL A 35 11.02 0.81 6.11
CA VAL A 35 11.73 -0.14 5.24
C VAL A 35 11.41 -1.57 5.63
N VAL A 36 11.45 -1.91 6.92
CA VAL A 36 11.08 -3.24 7.42
C VAL A 36 9.63 -3.57 7.07
N MET A 37 8.70 -2.63 7.30
CA MET A 37 7.30 -2.80 6.94
C MET A 37 7.10 -2.93 5.41
N GLY A 38 7.86 -2.16 4.62
CA GLY A 38 7.84 -2.24 3.16
C GLY A 38 8.33 -3.60 2.64
N ILE A 39 9.43 -4.12 3.18
CA ILE A 39 9.96 -5.44 2.83
C ILE A 39 8.96 -6.53 3.22
N TYR A 40 8.42 -6.48 4.43
CA TYR A 40 7.41 -7.43 4.89
C TYR A 40 6.17 -7.41 3.99
N ALA A 41 5.66 -6.22 3.65
CA ALA A 41 4.53 -6.07 2.73
C ALA A 41 4.85 -6.60 1.33
N ALA A 42 6.06 -6.37 0.81
CA ALA A 42 6.50 -6.87 -0.49
C ALA A 42 6.56 -8.41 -0.51
N ILE A 43 7.10 -9.04 0.54
CA ILE A 43 7.14 -10.50 0.68
C ILE A 43 5.71 -11.05 0.72
N LEU A 44 4.85 -10.46 1.54
CA LEU A 44 3.46 -10.89 1.68
C LEU A 44 2.69 -10.75 0.37
N LEU A 45 2.87 -9.63 -0.35
CA LEU A 45 2.29 -9.42 -1.67
C LEU A 45 2.82 -10.43 -2.69
N GLY A 46 4.11 -10.74 -2.66
CA GLY A 46 4.72 -11.74 -3.54
C GLY A 46 4.14 -13.13 -3.32
N ILE A 47 4.03 -13.57 -2.06
CA ILE A 47 3.41 -14.85 -1.69
C ILE A 47 1.93 -14.85 -2.08
N GLY A 48 1.20 -13.78 -1.76
CA GLY A 48 -0.22 -13.64 -2.08
C GLY A 48 -0.48 -13.71 -3.59
N LEU A 49 0.34 -13.02 -4.39
CA LEU A 49 0.27 -13.10 -5.85
C LEU A 49 0.55 -14.50 -6.36
N THR A 50 1.54 -15.19 -5.79
CA THR A 50 1.88 -16.57 -6.18
C THR A 50 0.70 -17.51 -5.94
N ILE A 51 0.08 -17.44 -4.75
CA ILE A 51 -1.11 -18.23 -4.41
C ILE A 51 -2.27 -17.89 -5.35
N LEU A 52 -2.48 -16.61 -5.64
CA LEU A 52 -3.56 -16.16 -6.52
C LEU A 52 -3.38 -16.67 -7.95
N ILE A 53 -2.16 -16.63 -8.50
CA ILE A 53 -1.85 -17.18 -9.82
C ILE A 53 -2.13 -18.69 -9.83
N LEU A 54 -1.67 -19.42 -8.82
CA LEU A 54 -1.92 -20.86 -8.71
C LEU A 54 -3.42 -21.18 -8.62
N LEU A 55 -4.21 -20.39 -7.89
CA LEU A 55 -5.66 -20.53 -7.81
C LEU A 55 -6.33 -20.30 -9.18
N VAL A 56 -5.91 -19.28 -9.92
CA VAL A 56 -6.45 -19.01 -11.26
C VAL A 56 -6.11 -20.15 -12.21
N ILE A 57 -4.89 -20.68 -12.15
CA ILE A 57 -4.48 -21.84 -12.95
C ILE A 57 -5.33 -23.05 -12.58
N LEU A 58 -5.49 -23.36 -11.29
CA LEU A 58 -6.28 -24.48 -10.80
C LEU A 58 -7.75 -24.40 -11.25
N LEU A 59 -8.35 -23.21 -11.16
CA LEU A 59 -9.71 -22.98 -11.65
C LEU A 59 -9.79 -23.14 -13.16
N GLY A 60 -8.78 -22.68 -13.90
CA GLY A 60 -8.71 -22.82 -15.35
C GLY A 60 -8.63 -24.28 -15.77
N THR A 61 -7.79 -25.06 -15.11
CA THR A 61 -7.66 -26.51 -15.35
C THR A 61 -8.91 -27.29 -14.97
N LEU A 62 -9.57 -26.94 -13.86
CA LEU A 62 -10.82 -27.57 -13.47
C LEU A 62 -11.92 -27.31 -14.51
N LEU A 63 -11.98 -26.07 -15.01
CA LEU A 63 -12.96 -25.68 -16.01
C LEU A 63 -12.64 -26.31 -17.39
N ASN A 64 -11.35 -26.47 -17.73
CA ASN A 64 -10.92 -27.21 -18.91
C ASN A 64 -11.38 -28.67 -18.89
N GLU A 65 -11.21 -29.36 -17.75
CA GLU A 65 -11.64 -30.75 -17.58
C GLU A 65 -13.16 -30.88 -17.71
N TRP A 66 -13.93 -29.93 -17.17
CA TRP A 66 -15.39 -29.91 -17.32
C TRP A 66 -15.88 -29.64 -18.74
N LEU A 67 -15.10 -28.88 -19.52
CA LEU A 67 -15.45 -28.52 -20.90
C LEU A 67 -14.84 -29.48 -21.94
N ASP A 68 -14.12 -30.52 -21.49
CA ASP A 68 -13.39 -31.47 -22.34
C ASP A 68 -12.48 -30.76 -23.35
N SER A 69 -11.81 -29.69 -22.90
CA SER A 69 -10.99 -28.83 -23.76
C SER A 69 -9.81 -28.24 -23.01
N ASP A 70 -8.62 -28.32 -23.63
CA ASP A 70 -7.34 -27.89 -23.02
C ASP A 70 -7.22 -26.39 -22.76
N TYR A 71 -8.06 -25.55 -23.35
CA TYR A 71 -7.88 -24.08 -23.29
C TYR A 71 -9.16 -23.28 -22.99
N LEU A 72 -10.36 -23.85 -23.17
CA LEU A 72 -11.61 -23.09 -23.06
C LEU A 72 -11.87 -22.58 -21.64
N GLY A 73 -11.44 -23.31 -20.61
CA GLY A 73 -11.52 -22.89 -19.22
C GLY A 73 -10.75 -21.59 -18.95
N PHE A 74 -9.55 -21.44 -19.52
CA PHE A 74 -8.78 -20.19 -19.43
C PHE A 74 -9.45 -19.03 -20.20
N VAL A 75 -10.02 -19.29 -21.37
CA VAL A 75 -10.74 -18.28 -22.16
C VAL A 75 -11.96 -17.76 -21.42
N ILE A 76 -12.73 -18.64 -20.78
CA ILE A 76 -13.89 -18.25 -19.97
C ILE A 76 -13.45 -17.42 -18.77
N LEU A 77 -12.41 -17.84 -18.05
CA LEU A 77 -11.87 -17.05 -16.93
C LEU A 77 -11.43 -15.66 -17.38
N LEU A 78 -10.73 -15.56 -18.52
CA LEU A 78 -10.32 -14.29 -19.10
C LEU A 78 -11.53 -13.40 -19.44
N GLY A 79 -12.57 -13.97 -20.05
CA GLY A 79 -13.83 -13.26 -20.30
C GLY A 79 -14.49 -12.74 -19.02
N VAL A 80 -14.53 -13.56 -17.95
CA VAL A 80 -15.06 -13.15 -16.64
C VAL A 80 -14.25 -12.00 -16.04
N PHE A 81 -12.92 -12.04 -16.12
CA PHE A 81 -12.08 -10.95 -15.63
C PHE A 81 -12.27 -9.66 -16.42
N ILE A 82 -12.39 -9.73 -17.76
CA ILE A 82 -12.70 -8.58 -18.60
C ILE A 82 -14.06 -7.99 -18.26
N LEU A 83 -15.08 -8.81 -18.06
CA LEU A 83 -16.41 -8.35 -17.66
C LEU A 83 -16.40 -7.65 -16.30
N LYS A 84 -15.72 -8.24 -15.30
CA LYS A 84 -15.54 -7.59 -13.99
C LYS A 84 -14.86 -6.22 -14.14
N LEU A 85 -13.82 -6.14 -14.96
CA LEU A 85 -13.09 -4.90 -15.22
C LEU A 85 -13.99 -3.86 -15.91
N ALA A 86 -14.77 -4.26 -16.91
CA ALA A 86 -15.73 -3.39 -17.57
C ALA A 86 -16.79 -2.84 -16.60
N ILE A 87 -17.35 -3.69 -15.72
CA ILE A 87 -18.32 -3.27 -14.69
C ILE A 87 -17.70 -2.24 -13.74
N ILE A 88 -16.46 -2.45 -13.30
CA ILE A 88 -15.76 -1.51 -12.42
C ILE A 88 -15.59 -0.15 -13.10
N ILE A 89 -15.20 -0.14 -14.39
CA ILE A 89 -15.01 1.10 -15.15
C ILE A 89 -16.34 1.84 -15.35
N ILE A 90 -17.40 1.13 -15.73
CA ILE A 90 -18.73 1.72 -15.97
C ILE A 90 -19.30 2.31 -14.68
N TRP A 91 -19.13 1.63 -13.54
CA TRP A 91 -19.65 2.08 -12.25
C TRP A 91 -18.64 2.88 -11.42
N LYS A 92 -17.55 3.39 -12.02
CA LYS A 92 -16.48 4.10 -11.30
C LYS A 92 -17.01 5.15 -10.33
N GLU A 93 -18.04 5.91 -10.72
CA GLU A 93 -18.60 6.99 -9.90
C GLU A 93 -19.33 6.45 -8.66
N THR A 94 -20.05 5.34 -8.80
CA THR A 94 -20.73 4.66 -7.69
C THR A 94 -19.69 4.09 -6.72
N TRP A 95 -18.65 3.45 -7.23
CA TRP A 95 -17.56 2.90 -6.42
C TRP A 95 -16.82 3.99 -5.63
N ILE A 96 -16.51 5.12 -6.27
CA ILE A 96 -15.88 6.27 -5.60
C ILE A 96 -16.77 6.83 -4.49
N LYS A 97 -18.09 6.96 -4.73
CA LYS A 97 -19.04 7.42 -3.72
C LYS A 97 -19.15 6.45 -2.54
N LEU A 98 -19.15 5.14 -2.79
CA LEU A 98 -19.16 4.11 -1.74
C LEU A 98 -17.88 4.16 -0.90
N ILE A 99 -16.71 4.23 -1.53
CA ILE A 99 -15.42 4.32 -0.84
C ILE A 99 -15.38 5.59 0.02
N ARG A 100 -15.82 6.74 -0.52
CA ARG A 100 -15.89 8.00 0.24
C ARG A 100 -16.81 7.85 1.47
N LYS A 101 -17.97 7.21 1.33
CA LYS A 101 -18.91 6.98 2.43
C LYS A 101 -18.31 6.10 3.53
N ILE A 102 -17.56 5.06 3.15
CA ILE A 102 -16.86 4.17 4.08
C ILE A 102 -15.78 4.94 4.85
N ILE A 103 -14.94 5.71 4.15
CA ILE A 103 -13.85 6.47 4.79
C ILE A 103 -14.41 7.50 5.76
N VAL A 104 -15.43 8.27 5.37
CA VAL A 104 -16.05 9.28 6.26
C VAL A 104 -16.63 8.62 7.52
N ARG A 105 -17.28 7.45 7.39
CA ARG A 105 -17.81 6.71 8.54
C ARG A 105 -16.69 6.19 9.46
N PHE A 106 -15.58 5.68 8.90
CA PHE A 106 -14.46 5.21 9.72
C PHE A 106 -13.75 6.36 10.45
N VAL A 107 -13.65 7.53 9.83
CA VAL A 107 -13.08 8.73 10.46
C VAL A 107 -14.00 9.26 11.56
N SER A 108 -15.31 9.35 11.33
CA SER A 108 -16.25 9.83 12.34
C SER A 108 -16.38 8.91 13.56
N VAL A 109 -16.14 7.61 13.39
CA VAL A 109 -16.14 6.62 14.49
C VAL A 109 -14.87 6.70 15.35
N LYS A 110 -13.79 7.31 14.86
CA LYS A 110 -12.54 7.46 15.61
C LYS A 110 -12.51 8.71 16.50
N GLU A 111 -13.49 9.60 16.37
CA GLU A 111 -13.63 10.83 17.18
C GLU A 111 -14.55 10.64 18.41
N GLU A 112 -15.17 9.48 18.60
CA GLU A 112 -15.89 9.07 19.82
C GLU A 112 -15.07 8.07 20.65
#